data_AF-A0A7K1E1Q5-F1
#
_entry.id   AF-A0A7K1E1Q5-F1
#
_cell.length_a   1.000
_cell.length_b   1.000
_cell.length_c   1.000
_cell.angle_alpha   90.00
_cell.angle_beta   90.00
_cell.angle_gamma   90.00
#
_symmetry.space_group_name_H-M   'P 1'
#
loop_
_entity.id
_entity.type
_entity.pdbx_description
1 polymer ?
#
loop_
_entity_poly.entity_id
_entity_poly.type
_entity_poly.pdbx_seq_one_letter_code
_entity_poly.pdbx_strand_id
1 'polypeptide(L)' 'NAGETTWFGLARRVFELSGLDPERIQPTDSSAFVRPAPRPHYSVLGHTAWATIGMKPMRAWDDALFEYLSAIHS' A
#
# COMPACT_ATOMS: atom_id res chain seq x y z
N ASN A 1 -8.99 3.00 1.47
CA ASN A 1 -8.74 1.55 1.43
C ASN A 1 -8.49 1.07 2.85
N ALA A 2 -8.88 -0.16 3.17
CA ALA A 2 -8.63 -0.81 4.46
C ALA A 2 -7.40 -1.72 4.41
N GLY A 3 -6.91 -2.10 5.60
CA GLY A 3 -5.69 -2.87 5.78
C GLY A 3 -4.43 -2.01 5.79
N GLU A 4 -3.29 -2.65 6.02
CA GLU A 4 -1.99 -2.00 6.09
C GLU A 4 -0.92 -2.84 5.39
N THR A 5 0.15 -2.18 4.94
CA THR A 5 1.36 -2.81 4.42
C THR A 5 2.52 -1.82 4.52
N THR A 6 3.74 -2.32 4.42
CA THR A 6 4.93 -1.47 4.29
C THR A 6 5.12 -1.04 2.84
N TRP A 7 5.95 -0.02 2.59
CA TRP A 7 6.36 0.33 1.21
C TRP A 7 6.99 -0.85 0.47
N PHE A 8 7.74 -1.69 1.19
CA PHE A 8 8.32 -2.93 0.67
C PHE A 8 7.23 -3.92 0.23
N GLY A 9 6.22 -4.15 1.08
CA GLY A 9 5.10 -5.04 0.75
C GLY A 9 4.28 -4.54 -0.44
N LEU A 10 4.02 -3.23 -0.50
CA LEU A 10 3.33 -2.61 -1.64
C LEU A 10 4.11 -2.81 -2.95
N ALA A 11 5.41 -2.54 -2.96
CA ALA A 11 6.24 -2.66 -4.15
C ALA A 11 6.33 -4.11 -4.67
N ARG A 12 6.48 -5.08 -3.76
CA ARG A 12 6.44 -6.51 -4.12
C ARG A 12 5.12 -6.91 -4.76
N ARG A 13 4.00 -6.44 -4.21
CA ARG A 13 2.68 -6.76 -4.73
C ARG A 13 2.44 -6.18 -6.12
N VAL A 14 2.96 -4.98 -6.40
CA VAL A 14 2.95 -4.41 -7.76
C VAL A 14 3.70 -5.31 -8.76
N PHE A 15 4.88 -5.80 -8.39
CA PHE A 15 5.65 -6.71 -9.26
C PHE A 15 4.90 -8.00 -9.54
N GLU A 16 4.38 -8.64 -8.49
CA GLU A 16 3.58 -9.86 -8.62
C GLU A 16 2.38 -9.68 -9.55
N LEU A 17 1.59 -8.63 -9.33
CA LEU A 17 0.40 -8.33 -10.15
C LEU A 17 0.74 -7.93 -11.59
N SER A 18 1.96 -7.46 -11.84
CA SER A 18 2.45 -7.11 -13.18
C SER A 18 3.12 -8.30 -13.89
N GLY A 19 3.11 -9.50 -13.30
CA GLY A 19 3.77 -10.69 -13.85
C GLY A 19 5.30 -10.63 -13.79
N LEU A 20 5.86 -9.76 -12.94
CA LEU A 20 7.29 -9.61 -12.69
C LEU A 20 7.69 -10.37 -11.43
N ASP A 21 8.98 -10.71 -11.33
CA ASP A 21 9.53 -11.40 -10.16
C ASP A 21 9.60 -10.47 -8.92
N PRO A 22 8.80 -10.71 -7.86
CA PRO A 22 8.81 -9.88 -6.65
C PRO A 22 10.10 -10.01 -5.83
N GLU A 23 10.92 -11.05 -6.03
CA GLU A 23 12.20 -11.21 -5.32
C GLU A 23 13.26 -10.21 -5.78
N ARG A 24 13.00 -9.49 -6.88
CA ARG A 24 13.82 -8.34 -7.29
C ARG A 24 13.66 -7.14 -6.36
N ILE A 25 12.60 -7.09 -5.56
CA ILE A 25 12.42 -6.06 -4.54
C ILE A 25 13.10 -6.52 -3.26
N GLN A 26 14.16 -5.82 -2.89
CA GLN A 26 14.97 -6.08 -1.71
C GLN A 26 14.61 -5.10 -0.58
N PRO A 27 14.62 -5.56 0.68
CA PRO A 27 14.33 -4.69 1.81
C PRO A 27 15.39 -3.60 1.95
N THR A 28 14.97 -2.42 2.40
CA THR A 28 15.88 -1.30 2.70
C THR A 28 15.41 -0.56 3.94
N ASP A 29 16.32 0.12 4.62
CA ASP A 29 16.08 0.90 5.83
C ASP A 29 15.93 2.38 5.48
N SER A 30 15.02 3.07 6.17
CA SER A 30 14.83 4.52 6.08
C SER A 30 16.09 5.31 6.47
N SER A 31 17.03 4.72 7.20
CA SER A 31 18.34 5.32 7.51
C SER A 31 19.21 5.57 6.25
N ALA A 32 18.95 4.87 5.15
CA ALA A 32 19.67 5.04 3.89
C ALA A 32 19.21 6.27 3.07
N PHE A 33 18.09 6.91 3.45
CA PHE A 33 17.50 8.04 2.71
C PHE A 33 17.10 9.19 3.64
N VAL A 34 18.10 9.97 4.08
CA VAL A 34 17.86 11.20 4.86
C VAL A 34 17.22 12.25 3.95
N ARG A 35 15.92 12.51 4.16
CA ARG A 35 15.21 13.65 3.57
C ARG A 35 15.10 14.77 4.62
N PRO A 36 15.06 16.05 4.23
CA PRO A 36 14.96 17.17 5.16
C PRO A 36 13.71 17.16 6.04
N ALA A 37 12.62 16.54 5.57
CA ALA A 37 11.37 16.43 6.32
C ALA A 37 11.24 15.04 6.97
N PRO A 38 11.07 14.96 8.31
CA PRO A 38 10.84 13.69 8.99
C PRO A 38 9.50 13.09 8.54
N ARG A 39 9.53 11.84 8.11
CA ARG A 39 8.33 11.05 7.79
C ARG A 39 7.93 10.27 9.05
N PRO A 40 6.64 10.24 9.42
CA PRO A 40 6.19 9.39 10.50
C PRO A 40 6.39 7.92 10.15
N HIS A 41 6.80 7.11 11.12
CA HIS A 41 6.97 5.66 10.96
C HIS A 41 5.65 4.92 10.69
N TYR A 42 4.52 5.52 11.05
CA TYR A 42 3.18 4.96 10.90
C TYR A 42 2.21 6.03 10.40
N SER A 43 1.52 5.76 9.30
CA SER A 43 0.59 6.69 8.66
C SER A 43 -0.75 6.04 8.27
N VAL A 44 -1.06 4.87 8.85
CA VAL A 44 -2.35 4.20 8.62
C VAL A 44 -3.43 4.99 9.35
N LEU A 45 -4.45 5.40 8.59
CA LEU A 45 -5.61 6.10 9.14
C LEU A 45 -6.65 5.08 9.60
N GLY A 46 -7.14 5.25 10.82
CA GLY A 46 -8.22 4.42 11.36
C GLY A 46 -9.57 4.72 10.70
N HIS A 47 -10.43 3.71 10.61
CA HIS A 47 -11.77 3.80 10.00
C HIS A 47 -12.91 3.81 11.04
N THR A 48 -12.62 3.99 12.33
CA THR A 48 -13.62 3.86 13.40
C THR A 48 -14.79 4.84 13.24
N ALA A 49 -14.51 6.12 12.98
CA ALA A 49 -15.54 7.14 12.77
C ALA A 49 -16.39 6.89 11.50
N TRP A 50 -15.80 6.23 10.50
CA TRP A 50 -16.47 5.86 9.25
C TRP A 50 -17.49 4.74 9.48
N ALA A 51 -17.11 3.75 10.29
CA ALA A 51 -17.99 2.65 10.68
C ALA A 51 -19.16 3.13 11.55
N THR A 52 -18.93 4.07 12.47
CA THR A 52 -19.97 4.57 13.39
C THR A 52 -21.11 5.30 12.70
N ILE A 53 -20.89 5.85 11.51
CA ILE A 53 -21.93 6.53 10.71
C ILE A 53 -22.60 5.60 9.69
N GLY A 54 -22.37 4.29 9.78
CA GLY A 54 -22.99 3.29 8.91
C GLY A 54 -22.50 3.31 7.47
N MET A 55 -21.37 3.95 7.19
CA MET A 55 -20.79 3.93 5.84
C MET A 55 -20.24 2.55 5.50
N LYS A 56 -20.35 2.17 4.22
CA LYS A 56 -19.81 0.91 3.72
C LYS A 56 -18.32 0.82 4.07
N PRO A 57 -17.83 -0.35 4.55
CA PRO A 57 -16.40 -0.56 4.80
C PRO A 57 -15.57 -0.22 3.56
N MET A 58 -14.43 0.42 3.77
CA MET A 58 -13.50 0.66 2.67
C MET A 58 -13.00 -0.67 2.10
N ARG A 59 -12.88 -0.76 0.77
CA ARG A 59 -12.27 -1.91 0.09
C ARG A 59 -10.84 -2.16 0.58
N ALA A 60 -10.37 -3.41 0.55
CA ALA A 60 -9.00 -3.73 0.89
C ALA A 60 -8.04 -3.00 -0.06
N TRP A 61 -6.87 -2.59 0.45
CA TRP A 61 -5.88 -1.90 -0.38
C TRP A 61 -5.39 -2.76 -1.55
N ASP A 62 -5.33 -4.08 -1.37
CA ASP A 62 -4.89 -5.01 -2.41
C ASP A 62 -5.91 -5.12 -3.55
N ASP A 63 -7.20 -5.19 -3.23
CA ASP A 63 -8.27 -5.16 -4.24
C ASP A 63 -8.22 -3.86 -5.07
N ALA A 64 -7.98 -2.73 -4.39
CA ALA A 64 -7.85 -1.44 -5.03
C ALA A 64 -6.63 -1.37 -5.98
N LEU A 65 -5.53 -2.01 -5.60
CA LEU A 65 -4.32 -2.09 -6.40
C LEU A 65 -4.53 -2.96 -7.63
N PHE A 66 -5.14 -4.13 -7.46
CA PHE A 66 -5.47 -5.04 -8.56
C PHE A 66 -6.37 -4.38 -9.61
N GLU A 67 -7.44 -3.70 -9.17
CA GLU A 67 -8.36 -2.99 -10.05
C GLU A 67 -7.64 -1.88 -10.85
N TYR A 68 -6.80 -1.09 -10.17
CA TYR A 68 -6.02 -0.04 -10.82
C TYR A 68 -5.05 -0.60 -11.87
N LEU A 69 -4.29 -1.64 -11.53
CA LEU A 69 -3.33 -2.26 -12.45
C LEU A 69 -4.05 -2.93 -13.63
N SER A 70 -5.23 -3.50 -13.44
CA SER A 70 -6.02 -4.07 -14.52
C SER A 70 -6.48 -2.98 -15.50
N ALA A 71 -6.89 -1.82 -14.99
CA ALA A 71 -7.39 -0.70 -15.80
C ALA A 71 -6.30 -0.04 -16.68
N ILE A 72 -5.04 -0.05 -16.27
CA ILE A 72 -3.93 0.56 -17.05
C ILE A 72 -3.34 -0.36 -18.12
N HIS A 73 -3.60 -1.67 -18.06
CA HIS A 73 -3.17 -2.65 -19.08
C HIS A 73 -4.27 -2.98 -20.11
N SER A 74 -5.38 -2.23 -20.08
CA SER A 74 -6.55 -2.37 -20.98
C SER A 74 -6.44 -1.50 -22.22
#